data_AF-A0A0S9CNE0-F1
#
_entry.id   AF-A0A0S9CNE0-F1
#
_cell.length_a   1.000
_cell.length_b   1.000
_cell.length_c   1.000
_cell.angle_alpha   90.00
_cell.angle_beta   90.00
_cell.angle_gamma   90.00
#
_symmetry.space_group_name_H-M   'P 1'
#
loop_
_entity.id
_entity.type
_entity.pdbx_description
1 polymer ?
#
loop_
_entity_poly.entity_id
_entity_poly.type
_entity_poly.pdbx_seq_one_letter_code
_entity_poly.pdbx_strand_id
1 'polypeptide(L)'
;MTPAPSPTPVPVEVFIHSGPAEWWQILAALGPLAVLFGAGIAGFIGWNTLKQKSVADNRAEWWKRTQWALDAVYSGDTKRGTVGLKVLCVLGESELAGSGELAVLEAAWEEPLNAAERQLAVEGRTARAPGAVDKDERAMEVAAARLRLLTDQRLGKPTPEWVTTLAAE
;
A
#
# COMPACT_ATOMS: atom_id res chain seq x y z
N MET A 1 66.60 -58.11 -56.65
CA MET A 1 65.89 -57.46 -55.53
C MET A 1 64.77 -56.63 -56.13
N THR A 2 63.53 -57.12 -56.05
CA THR A 2 62.32 -56.43 -56.54
C THR A 2 61.61 -55.78 -55.35
N PRO A 3 61.15 -54.51 -55.46
CA PRO A 3 60.53 -53.81 -54.34
C PRO A 3 59.16 -54.40 -53.99
N ALA A 4 58.85 -54.45 -52.69
CA ALA A 4 57.56 -54.92 -52.18
C ALA A 4 56.40 -54.01 -52.63
N PRO A 5 55.23 -54.58 -52.98
CA PRO A 5 54.08 -53.78 -53.40
C PRO A 5 53.55 -52.94 -52.22
N SER A 6 53.29 -51.66 -52.47
CA SER A 6 52.63 -50.76 -51.52
C SER A 6 51.25 -51.29 -51.11
N PRO A 7 50.86 -51.21 -49.82
CA PRO A 7 49.55 -51.66 -49.38
C PRO A 7 48.45 -50.83 -50.06
N THR A 8 47.45 -51.52 -50.61
CA THR A 8 46.27 -50.93 -51.25
C THR A 8 45.43 -50.22 -50.18
N PRO A 9 44.97 -48.97 -50.41
CA PRO A 9 44.16 -48.26 -49.42
C PRO A 9 42.86 -49.03 -49.14
N VAL A 10 42.57 -49.26 -47.87
CA VAL A 10 41.31 -49.87 -47.43
C VAL A 10 40.20 -48.83 -47.56
N PRO A 11 39.14 -49.07 -48.35
CA PRO A 11 38.03 -48.13 -48.45
C PRO A 11 37.34 -48.03 -47.09
N VAL A 12 37.24 -46.81 -46.54
CA VAL A 12 36.43 -46.51 -45.37
C VAL A 12 35.00 -46.31 -45.86
N GLU A 13 34.11 -47.24 -45.56
CA GLU A 13 32.68 -47.07 -45.85
C GLU A 13 32.09 -46.01 -44.92
N VAL A 14 31.78 -44.84 -45.47
CA VAL A 14 31.08 -43.76 -44.77
C VAL A 14 29.58 -43.93 -44.99
N PHE A 15 28.88 -44.48 -44.00
CA PHE A 15 27.42 -44.60 -44.02
C PHE A 15 26.77 -43.26 -43.65
N ILE A 16 26.37 -42.49 -44.66
CA ILE A 16 25.57 -41.28 -44.46
C ILE A 16 24.12 -41.71 -44.23
N HIS A 17 23.63 -41.57 -42.99
CA HIS A 17 22.22 -41.76 -42.66
C HIS A 17 21.40 -40.57 -43.18
N SER A 18 21.02 -40.64 -44.45
CA SER A 18 20.15 -39.66 -45.11
C SER A 18 18.67 -40.07 -44.98
N GLY A 19 18.09 -39.94 -43.79
CA GLY A 19 16.67 -40.17 -43.53
C GLY A 19 15.93 -38.89 -43.12
N PRO A 20 14.60 -38.79 -43.30
CA PRO A 20 13.82 -37.71 -42.69
C PRO A 20 14.00 -37.74 -41.17
N ALA A 21 14.01 -36.58 -40.52
CA ALA A 21 14.21 -36.51 -39.07
C ALA A 21 13.18 -37.39 -38.35
N GLU A 22 13.66 -38.27 -37.47
CA GLU A 22 12.80 -39.07 -36.62
C GLU A 22 12.03 -38.16 -35.66
N TRP A 23 10.75 -38.42 -35.48
CA TRP A 23 9.85 -37.56 -34.70
C TRP A 23 10.32 -37.31 -33.25
N TRP A 24 11.04 -38.27 -32.65
CA TRP A 24 11.65 -38.11 -31.33
C TRP A 24 12.80 -37.09 -31.31
N GLN A 25 13.57 -36.97 -32.39
CA GLN A 25 14.65 -35.98 -32.51
C GLN A 25 14.09 -34.56 -32.59
N ILE A 26 12.94 -34.39 -33.26
CA ILE A 26 12.20 -33.12 -33.30
C ILE A 26 11.75 -32.71 -31.89
N LEU A 27 11.27 -33.67 -31.09
CA LEU A 27 10.91 -33.41 -29.68
C LEU A 27 12.12 -33.07 -28.81
N ALA A 28 13.24 -33.78 -29.00
CA ALA A 28 14.47 -33.52 -28.24
C ALA A 28 15.04 -32.11 -28.51
N ALA A 29 14.93 -31.62 -29.75
CA ALA A 29 15.35 -30.28 -30.12
C ALA A 29 14.53 -29.17 -29.41
N LEU A 30 13.33 -29.48 -28.92
CA LEU A 30 12.50 -28.57 -28.12
C LEU A 30 12.86 -28.57 -26.63
N GLY A 31 13.74 -29.46 -26.17
CA GLY A 31 14.12 -29.58 -24.75
C GLY A 31 14.57 -28.25 -24.12
N PRO A 32 15.52 -27.51 -24.71
CA PRO A 32 15.92 -26.19 -24.22
C PRO A 32 14.78 -25.16 -24.22
N LEU A 33 13.89 -25.20 -25.22
CA LEU A 33 12.73 -24.31 -25.28
C LEU A 33 11.72 -24.63 -24.17
N ALA A 34 11.52 -25.91 -23.83
CA ALA A 34 10.67 -26.32 -22.72
C ALA A 34 11.22 -25.80 -21.38
N VAL A 35 12.54 -25.85 -21.18
CA VAL A 35 13.21 -25.27 -20.00
C VAL A 35 13.01 -23.75 -19.95
N LEU A 36 13.24 -23.04 -21.06
CA LEU A 36 13.02 -21.60 -21.13
C LEU A 36 11.57 -21.22 -20.86
N PHE A 37 10.62 -21.99 -21.39
CA PHE A 37 9.20 -21.79 -21.14
C PHE A 37 8.84 -21.99 -19.66
N GLY A 38 9.32 -23.08 -19.06
CA GLY A 38 9.15 -23.33 -17.62
C GLY A 38 9.76 -22.22 -16.75
N ALA A 39 10.97 -21.76 -17.08
CA ALA A 39 11.61 -20.63 -16.41
C ALA A 39 10.82 -19.33 -16.58
N GLY A 40 10.27 -19.07 -17.76
CA GLY A 40 9.43 -17.91 -18.04
C GLY A 40 8.15 -17.90 -17.21
N ILE A 41 7.46 -19.04 -17.11
CA ILE A 41 6.26 -19.18 -16.25
C ILE A 41 6.64 -18.97 -14.78
N ALA A 42 7.69 -19.63 -14.30
CA ALA A 42 8.13 -19.49 -12.92
C ALA A 42 8.49 -18.03 -12.58
N GLY A 43 9.21 -17.35 -13.48
CA GLY A 43 9.54 -15.93 -13.35
C GLY A 43 8.31 -15.04 -13.33
N PHE A 44 7.33 -15.29 -14.21
CA PHE A 44 6.08 -14.54 -14.26
C PHE A 44 5.25 -14.71 -12.99
N ILE A 45 5.13 -15.93 -12.46
CA ILE A 45 4.42 -16.20 -11.20
C ILE A 45 5.14 -15.47 -10.06
N GLY A 46 6.46 -15.64 -9.93
CA GLY A 46 7.25 -14.99 -8.89
C GLY A 46 7.13 -13.47 -8.91
N TRP A 47 7.17 -12.87 -10.09
CA TRP A 47 6.98 -11.42 -10.26
C TRP A 47 5.59 -10.95 -9.78
N ASN A 48 4.52 -11.66 -10.16
CA ASN A 48 3.18 -11.32 -9.71
C ASN A 48 3.02 -11.48 -8.20
N THR A 49 3.59 -12.55 -7.62
CA THR A 49 3.59 -12.75 -6.17
C THR A 49 4.30 -11.62 -5.44
N LEU A 50 5.46 -11.16 -5.93
CA LEU A 50 6.18 -10.04 -5.31
C LEU A 50 5.40 -8.72 -5.41
N LYS A 51 4.74 -8.46 -6.54
CA LYS A 51 3.86 -7.29 -6.70
C LYS A 51 2.65 -7.33 -5.77
N GLN A 52 1.99 -8.48 -5.64
CA GLN A 52 0.86 -8.63 -4.73
C GLN A 52 1.31 -8.46 -3.27
N LYS A 53 2.45 -9.05 -2.92
CA LYS A 53 3.03 -8.94 -1.58
C LYS A 53 3.38 -7.50 -1.23
N SER A 54 4.01 -6.74 -2.13
CA SER A 54 4.34 -5.34 -1.84
C SER A 54 3.11 -4.47 -1.60
N VAL A 55 2.02 -4.68 -2.36
CA VAL A 55 0.74 -3.98 -2.13
C VAL A 55 0.12 -4.38 -0.79
N ALA A 56 0.12 -5.68 -0.46
CA ALA A 56 -0.41 -6.18 0.80
C ALA A 56 0.39 -5.64 2.00
N ASP A 57 1.72 -5.65 1.92
CA ASP A 57 2.62 -5.16 2.98
C ASP A 57 2.42 -3.65 3.19
N ASN A 58 2.30 -2.86 2.13
CA ASN A 58 2.01 -1.42 2.22
C ASN A 58 0.67 -1.16 2.94
N ARG A 59 -0.37 -1.93 2.63
CA ARG A 59 -1.69 -1.82 3.27
C ARG A 59 -1.64 -2.27 4.75
N ALA A 60 -0.86 -3.30 5.07
CA ALA A 60 -0.67 -3.77 6.44
C ALA A 60 0.06 -2.72 7.31
N GLU A 61 1.14 -2.12 6.79
CA GLU A 61 1.88 -1.05 7.47
C GLU A 61 1.02 0.21 7.63
N TRP A 62 0.23 0.56 6.62
CA TRP A 62 -0.75 1.64 6.73
C TRP A 62 -1.72 1.38 7.89
N TRP A 63 -2.32 0.18 7.96
CA TRP A 63 -3.28 -0.16 9.01
C TRP A 63 -2.65 -0.17 10.41
N LYS A 64 -1.41 -0.66 10.53
CA LYS A 64 -0.66 -0.64 11.80
C LYS A 64 -0.47 0.78 12.32
N ARG A 65 -0.16 1.73 11.43
CA ARG A 65 -0.06 3.16 11.79
C ARG A 65 -1.42 3.75 12.15
N THR A 66 -2.47 3.39 11.41
CA THR A 66 -3.85 3.79 11.71
C THR A 66 -4.29 3.31 13.08
N GLN A 67 -4.03 2.04 13.44
CA GLN A 67 -4.37 1.49 14.74
C GLN A 67 -3.66 2.22 15.88
N TRP A 68 -2.35 2.48 15.74
CA TRP A 68 -1.61 3.25 16.75
C TRP A 68 -2.17 4.67 16.90
N ALA A 69 -2.51 5.32 15.78
CA ALA A 69 -3.02 6.67 15.80
C ALA A 69 -4.42 6.74 16.42
N LEU A 70 -5.30 5.78 16.12
CA LEU A 70 -6.61 5.64 16.78
C LEU A 70 -6.47 5.38 18.29
N ASP A 71 -5.59 4.46 18.71
CA ASP A 71 -5.29 4.22 20.13
C ASP A 71 -4.79 5.51 20.81
N ALA A 72 -3.95 6.29 20.12
CA ALA A 72 -3.50 7.58 20.60
C ALA A 72 -4.65 8.58 20.81
N VAL A 73 -5.59 8.68 19.85
CA VAL A 73 -6.80 9.54 19.96
C VAL A 73 -7.64 9.17 21.18
N TYR A 74 -7.87 7.87 21.41
CA TYR A 74 -8.72 7.39 22.50
C TYR A 74 -7.99 7.15 23.82
N SER A 75 -6.71 7.53 23.93
CA SER A 75 -5.89 7.27 25.13
C SER A 75 -6.25 8.13 26.34
N GLY A 76 -7.04 9.20 26.16
CA GLY A 76 -7.35 10.20 27.20
C GLY A 76 -6.25 11.24 27.44
N ASP A 77 -5.08 11.09 26.82
CA ASP A 77 -4.01 12.09 26.80
C ASP A 77 -4.21 13.00 25.58
N THR A 78 -4.53 14.28 25.81
CA THR A 78 -4.83 15.26 24.77
C THR A 78 -3.64 15.55 23.84
N LYS A 79 -2.40 15.50 24.36
CA LYS A 79 -1.19 15.68 23.54
C LYS A 79 -0.98 14.48 22.64
N ARG A 80 -1.09 13.27 23.20
CA ARG A 80 -0.96 12.02 22.44
C ARG A 80 -2.07 11.92 21.40
N GLY A 81 -3.30 12.26 21.76
CA GLY A 81 -4.45 12.29 20.86
C GLY A 81 -4.29 13.29 19.72
N THR A 82 -3.75 14.48 20.00
CA THR A 82 -3.40 15.47 18.96
C THR A 82 -2.40 14.90 17.94
N VAL A 83 -1.37 14.19 18.40
CA VAL A 83 -0.42 13.53 17.49
C VAL A 83 -1.11 12.44 16.69
N GLY A 84 -1.97 11.64 17.33
CA GLY A 84 -2.79 10.62 16.67
C GLY A 84 -3.61 11.20 15.52
N LEU A 85 -4.39 12.24 15.77
CA LEU A 85 -5.20 12.93 14.76
C LEU A 85 -4.36 13.47 13.59
N LYS A 86 -3.19 14.05 13.87
CA LYS A 86 -2.27 14.53 12.82
C LYS A 86 -1.71 13.37 11.97
N VAL A 87 -1.39 12.24 12.59
CA VAL A 87 -0.97 11.03 11.87
C VAL A 87 -2.12 10.51 11.00
N LEU A 88 -3.36 10.52 11.50
CA LEU A 88 -4.53 10.14 10.72
C LEU A 88 -4.76 11.07 9.52
N CYS A 89 -4.49 12.38 9.63
CA CYS A 89 -4.51 13.29 8.47
C CYS A 89 -3.54 12.82 7.37
N VAL A 90 -2.28 12.59 7.74
CA VAL A 90 -1.26 12.12 6.78
C VAL A 90 -1.64 10.77 6.16
N LEU A 91 -2.23 9.87 6.95
CA LEU A 91 -2.68 8.56 6.46
C LEU A 91 -3.91 8.67 5.54
N GLY A 92 -4.81 9.62 5.78
CA GLY A 92 -6.00 9.88 4.95
C GLY A 92 -5.72 10.52 3.59
N GLU A 93 -4.60 11.24 3.47
CA GLU A 93 -4.08 11.78 2.21
C GLU A 93 -3.51 10.69 1.29
N SER A 94 -3.10 9.55 1.85
CA SER A 94 -2.54 8.44 1.09
C SER A 94 -3.55 7.83 0.10
N GLU A 95 -3.08 7.37 -1.06
CA GLU A 95 -3.86 6.58 -2.03
C GLU A 95 -4.42 5.28 -1.42
N LEU A 96 -3.83 4.79 -0.33
CA LEU A 96 -4.31 3.62 0.39
C LEU A 96 -5.59 3.88 1.17
N ALA A 97 -5.89 5.14 1.49
CA ALA A 97 -7.13 5.54 2.15
C ALA A 97 -8.25 5.67 1.10
N GLY A 98 -8.92 4.55 0.82
CA GLY A 98 -10.15 4.55 0.03
C GLY A 98 -11.33 5.12 0.82
N SER A 99 -12.51 5.12 0.21
CA SER A 99 -13.74 5.59 0.87
C SER A 99 -14.08 4.79 2.14
N GLY A 100 -13.83 3.49 2.14
CA GLY A 100 -14.05 2.63 3.32
C GLY A 100 -13.09 2.96 4.47
N GLU A 101 -11.81 3.15 4.15
CA GLU A 101 -10.80 3.55 5.14
C GLU A 101 -11.08 4.97 5.69
N LEU A 102 -11.48 5.92 4.84
CA LEU A 102 -11.82 7.27 5.26
C LEU A 102 -13.04 7.28 6.19
N ALA A 103 -14.05 6.44 5.96
CA ALA A 103 -15.18 6.29 6.86
C ALA A 103 -14.76 5.80 8.27
N VAL A 104 -13.70 5.00 8.38
CA VAL A 104 -13.15 4.64 9.70
C VAL A 104 -12.45 5.83 10.36
N LEU A 105 -11.76 6.66 9.57
CA LEU A 105 -11.10 7.86 10.10
C LEU A 105 -12.10 8.91 10.59
N GLU A 106 -13.33 8.92 10.07
CA GLU A 106 -14.37 9.85 10.51
C GLU A 106 -14.69 9.71 12.00
N ALA A 107 -14.72 8.48 12.52
CA ALA A 107 -14.98 8.21 13.93
C ALA A 107 -13.96 8.87 14.88
N ALA A 108 -12.74 9.14 14.41
CA ALA A 108 -11.67 9.69 15.24
C ALA A 108 -11.89 11.18 15.59
N TRP A 109 -12.56 11.95 14.73
CA TRP A 109 -12.80 13.37 14.99
C TRP A 109 -14.12 13.64 15.71
N GLU A 110 -15.02 12.66 15.84
CA GLU A 110 -16.36 12.85 16.40
C GLU A 110 -16.33 13.39 17.83
N GLU A 111 -15.65 12.69 18.75
CA GLU A 111 -15.66 13.11 20.17
C GLU A 111 -14.97 14.46 20.41
N PRO A 112 -13.77 14.75 19.85
CA PRO A 112 -13.14 16.06 20.02
C PRO A 112 -14.00 17.20 19.46
N LEU A 113 -14.66 17.01 18.32
CA LEU A 113 -15.51 18.05 17.73
C LEU A 113 -16.84 18.20 18.48
N ASN A 114 -17.43 17.12 18.99
CA ASN A 114 -18.61 17.19 19.85
C ASN A 114 -18.29 17.87 21.19
N ALA A 115 -17.08 17.71 21.72
CA ALA A 115 -16.60 18.45 22.88
C ALA A 115 -16.50 19.95 22.56
N ALA A 116 -15.86 20.32 21.45
CA ALA A 116 -15.75 21.72 21.00
C ALA A 116 -17.13 22.37 20.78
N GLU A 117 -18.07 21.68 20.14
CA GLU A 117 -19.43 22.19 19.92
C GLU A 117 -20.19 22.42 21.23
N ARG A 118 -20.04 21.51 22.21
CA ARG A 118 -20.59 21.69 23.56
C ARG A 118 -20.03 22.92 24.25
N GLN A 119 -18.73 23.19 24.11
CA GLN A 119 -18.07 24.37 24.69
C GLN A 119 -18.61 25.67 24.07
N LEU A 120 -18.66 25.76 22.73
CA LEU A 120 -19.24 26.90 22.01
C LEU A 120 -20.68 27.19 22.45
N ALA A 121 -21.48 26.15 22.65
CA ALA A 121 -22.86 26.29 23.13
C ALA A 121 -22.94 26.82 24.58
N VAL A 122 -21.98 26.51 25.45
CA VAL A 122 -21.92 27.03 26.83
C VAL A 122 -21.46 28.48 26.84
N GLU A 123 -20.44 28.83 26.05
CA GLU A 123 -19.94 30.20 25.91
C GLU A 123 -21.01 31.16 25.38
N GLY A 124 -21.77 30.76 24.36
CA GLY A 124 -22.88 31.57 23.83
C GLY A 124 -24.03 31.81 24.83
N ARG A 125 -24.15 30.97 25.88
CA ARG A 125 -25.20 31.07 26.91
C ARG A 125 -24.76 31.80 28.18
N THR A 126 -23.45 31.94 28.41
CA THR A 126 -22.93 32.53 29.64
C THR A 126 -22.05 33.74 29.32
N ALA A 127 -22.36 34.90 29.90
CA ALA A 127 -21.45 36.06 29.95
C ALA A 127 -20.27 35.79 30.92
N ARG A 128 -19.75 34.55 30.92
CA ARG A 128 -18.66 34.10 31.76
C ARG A 128 -17.36 34.43 31.04
N ALA A 129 -16.42 35.03 31.76
CA ALA A 129 -15.05 35.21 31.29
C ALA A 129 -14.54 33.87 30.73
N PRO A 130 -13.87 33.86 29.56
CA PRO A 130 -13.44 32.63 28.91
C PRO A 130 -12.67 31.79 29.92
N GLY A 131 -13.26 30.66 30.30
CA GLY A 131 -12.54 29.65 31.06
C GLY A 131 -11.30 29.32 30.24
N ALA A 132 -10.14 29.30 30.88
CA ALA A 132 -8.89 28.95 30.20
C ALA A 132 -9.03 27.52 29.67
N VAL A 133 -9.50 27.37 28.43
CA VAL A 133 -9.52 26.10 27.71
C VAL A 133 -8.10 25.58 27.78
N ASP A 134 -7.94 24.33 28.19
CA ASP A 134 -6.62 23.72 28.21
C ASP A 134 -6.06 23.82 26.78
N LYS A 135 -4.87 24.41 26.65
CA LYS A 135 -4.23 24.60 25.35
C LYS A 135 -4.07 23.28 24.62
N ASP A 136 -3.90 22.19 25.36
CA ASP A 136 -3.76 20.85 24.80
C ASP A 136 -5.11 20.30 24.29
N GLU A 137 -6.23 20.58 24.97
CA GLU A 137 -7.58 20.29 24.46
C GLU A 137 -7.85 21.07 23.17
N ARG A 138 -7.56 22.38 23.16
CA ARG A 138 -7.74 23.21 21.95
C ARG A 138 -6.93 22.72 20.77
N ALA A 139 -5.68 22.30 21.00
CA ALA A 139 -4.83 21.74 19.95
C ALA A 139 -5.41 20.43 19.37
N MET A 140 -6.06 19.62 20.22
CA MET A 140 -6.72 18.38 19.80
C MET A 140 -7.98 18.67 18.97
N GLU A 141 -8.78 19.66 19.35
CA GLU A 141 -9.94 20.12 18.60
C GLU A 141 -9.57 20.63 17.20
N VAL A 142 -8.53 21.46 17.09
CA VAL A 142 -8.02 21.95 15.80
C VAL A 142 -7.52 20.79 14.93
N ALA A 143 -6.81 19.83 15.51
CA ALA A 143 -6.35 18.64 14.78
C ALA A 143 -7.54 17.79 14.27
N ALA A 144 -8.59 17.64 15.08
CA ALA A 144 -9.81 16.94 14.70
C ALA A 144 -10.56 17.66 13.57
N ALA A 145 -10.65 18.99 13.63
CA ALA A 145 -11.26 19.81 12.60
C ALA A 145 -10.54 19.66 11.25
N ARG A 146 -9.20 19.62 11.26
CA ARG A 146 -8.39 19.37 10.06
C ARG A 146 -8.61 17.97 9.50
N LEU A 147 -8.72 16.95 10.35
CA LEU A 147 -9.05 15.59 9.92
C LEU A 147 -10.43 15.53 9.27
N ARG A 148 -11.44 16.18 9.88
CA ARG A 148 -12.78 16.26 9.31
C ARG A 148 -12.80 16.96 7.95
N LEU A 149 -12.09 18.08 7.81
CA LEU A 149 -11.98 18.79 6.55
C LEU A 149 -11.37 17.90 5.45
N LEU A 150 -10.33 17.15 5.78
CA LEU A 150 -9.72 16.17 4.86
C LEU A 150 -10.71 15.06 4.48
N THR A 151 -11.38 14.43 5.45
CA THR A 151 -12.32 13.33 5.17
C THR A 151 -13.52 13.79 4.37
N ASP A 152 -14.09 14.95 4.72
CA ASP A 152 -15.20 15.55 3.99
C ASP A 152 -14.80 15.86 2.54
N GLN A 153 -13.63 16.48 2.33
CA GLN A 153 -13.11 16.78 0.99
C GLN A 153 -12.93 15.50 0.17
N ARG A 154 -12.30 14.46 0.75
CA ARG A 154 -12.00 13.20 0.06
C ARG A 154 -13.26 12.37 -0.24
N LEU A 155 -14.30 12.52 0.57
CA LEU A 155 -15.59 11.85 0.40
C LEU A 155 -16.62 12.70 -0.37
N GLY A 156 -16.30 13.95 -0.71
CA GLY A 156 -17.21 14.89 -1.38
C GLY A 156 -18.38 15.34 -0.51
N LYS A 157 -18.21 15.37 0.81
CA LYS A 157 -19.20 15.83 1.79
C LYS A 157 -19.00 17.33 2.09
N PRO A 158 -20.06 18.07 2.43
CA PRO A 158 -19.93 19.46 2.86
C PRO A 158 -19.40 19.54 4.30
N THR A 159 -18.41 20.41 4.54
CA THR A 159 -17.88 20.70 5.89
C THR A 159 -18.59 21.92 6.50
N PRO A 160 -19.03 21.87 7.77
CA PRO A 160 -19.62 23.03 8.43
C PRO A 160 -18.64 24.21 8.58
N GLU A 161 -19.14 25.44 8.48
CA GLU A 161 -18.31 26.67 8.51
C GLU A 161 -17.51 26.82 9.81
N TRP A 162 -18.11 26.48 10.96
CA TRP A 162 -17.41 26.54 12.24
C TRP A 162 -16.22 25.57 12.31
N VAL A 163 -16.32 24.40 11.65
CA VAL A 163 -15.21 23.43 11.54
C VAL A 163 -14.11 23.99 10.64
N THR A 164 -14.47 24.66 9.54
CA THR A 164 -13.46 25.29 8.67
C THR A 164 -12.72 26.43 9.37
N THR A 165 -13.43 27.22 10.17
CA THR A 165 -12.83 28.28 11.00
C THR A 165 -11.89 27.69 12.04
N LEU A 166 -12.34 26.65 12.76
CA LEU A 166 -11.54 25.95 13.77
C LEU A 166 -10.28 25.30 13.17
N ALA A 167 -10.38 24.72 11.98
CA ALA A 167 -9.23 24.10 11.30
C ALA A 167 -8.16 25.12 10.87
N ALA A 168 -8.55 26.39 10.68
CA ALA A 168 -7.70 27.48 10.22
C ALA A 168 -6.93 28.20 11.35
N GLU A 169 -7.23 27.91 12.62
CA GLU A 169 -6.43 28.32 13.78
C GLU A 169 -5.04 27.67 13.79
#